data_AF-K7NY02-F1
#
_entry.id   AF-K7NY02-F1
#
_cell.length_a   1.000
_cell.length_b   1.000
_cell.length_c   1.000
_cell.angle_alpha   90.00
_cell.angle_beta   90.00
_cell.angle_gamma   90.00
#
_symmetry.space_group_name_H-M   'P 1'
#
loop_
_entity.id
_entity.type
_entity.pdbx_description
1 polymer ?
#
loop_
_entity_poly.entity_id
_entity_poly.type
_entity_poly.pdbx_seq_one_letter_code
_entity_poly.pdbx_strand_id
1 'polypeptide(L)'
;RHTYITPPGHGFLPRETAIHHLQHVLPLVRSALKEANIQPHEIDCLCYTKGPGMGAPLQVSAVVVRMLSQLWKKPIVGVNHCVAHIEMGRVVTAAHDPVVLYVSGGNTQVIAYSEGTYRIFGETIDIAVGNCL
;
A
#
# COMPACT_ATOMS: atom_id res chain seq x y z
N ARG A 1 -2.66 9.19 -10.30
CA ARG A 1 -3.46 8.57 -9.21
C ARG A 1 -4.92 8.46 -9.64
N HIS A 2 -5.61 7.37 -9.34
CA HIS A 2 -7.07 7.26 -9.40
C HIS A 2 -7.59 6.93 -8.00
N THR A 3 -8.67 7.58 -7.60
CA THR A 3 -9.28 7.40 -6.27
C THR A 3 -10.74 7.04 -6.48
N TYR A 4 -11.19 5.96 -5.82
CA TYR A 4 -12.61 5.63 -5.75
C TYR A 4 -13.28 6.54 -4.72
N ILE A 5 -14.28 7.30 -5.14
CA ILE A 5 -15.06 8.21 -4.29
C ILE A 5 -16.49 7.70 -4.29
N THR A 6 -17.00 7.35 -3.11
CA THR A 6 -18.38 6.93 -2.92
C THR A 6 -19.33 8.13 -2.86
N PRO A 7 -20.63 7.93 -3.12
CA PRO A 7 -21.63 8.96 -2.85
C PRO A 7 -21.61 9.40 -1.39
N PRO A 8 -22.02 10.65 -1.08
CA PRO A 8 -22.15 11.12 0.30
C PRO A 8 -22.96 10.13 1.18
N GLY A 9 -22.51 9.94 2.42
CA GLY A 9 -23.15 9.03 3.38
C GLY A 9 -22.82 7.54 3.22
N HIS A 10 -21.90 7.17 2.31
CA HIS A 10 -21.52 5.78 2.06
C HIS A 10 -20.01 5.56 2.22
N GLY A 11 -19.63 4.47 2.88
CA GLY A 11 -18.26 3.95 2.87
C GLY A 11 -18.01 3.06 1.65
N PHE A 12 -16.76 2.96 1.20
CA PHE A 12 -16.42 2.08 0.08
C PHE A 12 -16.52 0.61 0.47
N LEU A 13 -17.17 -0.19 -0.38
CA LEU A 13 -17.28 -1.63 -0.16
C LEU A 13 -16.08 -2.37 -0.76
N PRO A 14 -15.63 -3.50 -0.17
CA PRO A 14 -14.48 -4.26 -0.68
C PRO A 14 -14.64 -4.68 -2.14
N ARG A 15 -15.85 -5.10 -2.56
CA ARG A 15 -16.14 -5.53 -3.94
C ARG A 15 -16.00 -4.39 -4.94
N GLU A 16 -16.62 -3.25 -4.66
CA GLU A 16 -16.59 -2.07 -5.54
C GLU A 16 -15.18 -1.50 -5.66
N THR A 17 -14.46 -1.46 -4.53
CA THR A 17 -13.05 -1.06 -4.50
C THR A 17 -12.19 -1.97 -5.37
N ALA A 18 -12.41 -3.29 -5.30
CA ALA A 18 -11.67 -4.24 -6.14
C ALA A 18 -11.97 -4.06 -7.64
N ILE A 19 -13.23 -3.81 -8.02
CA ILE A 19 -13.61 -3.50 -9.40
C ILE A 19 -12.90 -2.23 -9.88
N HIS A 20 -12.89 -1.18 -9.06
CA HIS A 20 -12.16 0.05 -9.38
C HIS A 20 -10.66 -0.22 -9.59
N HIS A 21 -10.03 -1.02 -8.72
CA HIS A 21 -8.62 -1.38 -8.87
C HIS A 21 -8.36 -2.16 -10.17
N LEU A 22 -9.21 -3.13 -10.50
CA LEU A 22 -9.09 -3.90 -11.75
C LEU A 22 -9.13 -3.01 -13.00
N GLN A 23 -10.01 -2.02 -13.01
CA GLN A 23 -10.17 -1.10 -14.14
C GLN A 23 -8.96 -0.17 -14.33
N HIS A 24 -8.29 0.22 -13.24
CA HIS A 24 -7.29 1.29 -13.28
C HIS A 24 -5.84 0.81 -13.13
N VAL A 25 -5.60 -0.40 -12.63
CA VAL A 25 -4.24 -0.87 -12.30
C VAL A 25 -3.32 -0.95 -13.53
N LEU A 26 -3.78 -1.49 -14.67
CA LEU A 26 -2.95 -1.58 -15.87
C LEU A 26 -2.67 -0.22 -16.53
N PRO A 27 -3.67 0.67 -16.71
CA PRO A 27 -3.40 2.06 -17.11
C PRO A 27 -2.40 2.76 -16.20
N LEU A 28 -2.51 2.58 -14.87
CA LEU A 28 -1.58 3.18 -13.91
C LEU A 28 -0.15 2.67 -14.07
N VAL A 29 0.05 1.35 -14.24
CA VAL A 29 1.37 0.77 -14.46
C VAL A 29 2.01 1.34 -15.74
N ARG A 30 1.24 1.46 -16.83
CA ARG A 30 1.74 2.05 -18.09
C ARG A 30 2.11 3.52 -17.92
N SER A 31 1.28 4.29 -17.24
CA SER A 31 1.55 5.71 -16.94
C SER A 31 2.79 5.87 -16.06
N ALA A 32 2.97 5.02 -15.06
CA ALA A 32 4.13 5.06 -14.16
C ALA A 32 5.45 4.77 -14.91
N LEU A 33 5.47 3.75 -15.78
CA LEU A 33 6.63 3.48 -16.64
C LEU A 33 6.96 4.66 -17.55
N LYS A 34 5.93 5.27 -18.14
CA LYS A 34 6.08 6.44 -19.02
C LYS A 34 6.62 7.66 -18.25
N GLU A 35 6.09 7.92 -17.06
CA GLU A 35 6.52 9.04 -16.21
C GLU A 35 7.97 8.88 -15.74
N ALA A 36 8.36 7.66 -15.34
CA ALA A 36 9.74 7.35 -14.99
C ALA A 36 10.68 7.28 -16.21
N ASN A 37 10.13 7.30 -17.43
CA ASN A 37 10.86 7.16 -18.69
C ASN A 37 11.74 5.88 -18.73
N ILE A 38 11.20 4.77 -18.24
CA ILE A 38 11.88 3.47 -18.24
C ILE A 38 11.02 2.40 -18.91
N GLN A 39 11.69 1.36 -19.39
CA GLN A 39 11.12 0.16 -19.95
C GLN A 39 11.05 -0.95 -18.90
N PRO A 40 10.14 -1.93 -19.06
CA PRO A 40 10.01 -3.03 -18.10
C PRO A 40 11.28 -3.82 -17.79
N HIS A 41 12.23 -3.90 -18.74
CA HIS A 41 13.48 -4.62 -18.54
C HIS A 41 14.46 -3.89 -17.62
N GLU A 42 14.29 -2.58 -17.42
CA GLU A 42 15.09 -1.73 -16.51
C GLU A 42 14.61 -1.83 -15.05
N ILE A 43 13.47 -2.48 -14.79
CA ILE A 43 12.98 -2.73 -13.43
C ILE A 43 13.76 -3.90 -12.82
N ASP A 44 14.33 -3.74 -11.63
CA ASP A 44 15.04 -4.83 -10.94
C ASP A 44 14.10 -5.74 -10.13
N CYS A 45 13.06 -5.17 -9.53
CA CYS A 45 12.15 -5.89 -8.64
C CYS A 45 10.74 -5.29 -8.65
N LEU A 46 9.74 -6.13 -8.45
CA LEU A 46 8.34 -5.72 -8.33
C LEU A 46 7.87 -5.86 -6.88
N CYS A 47 7.49 -4.74 -6.27
CA CYS A 47 6.97 -4.71 -4.91
C CYS A 47 5.44 -4.61 -4.93
N TYR A 48 4.76 -5.27 -3.99
CA TYR A 48 3.32 -5.10 -3.80
C TYR A 48 2.94 -5.17 -2.33
N THR A 49 1.83 -4.52 -1.97
CA THR A 49 1.28 -4.60 -0.62
C THR A 49 0.73 -6.01 -0.37
N LYS A 50 1.35 -6.75 0.54
CA LYS A 50 0.89 -8.08 0.98
C LYS A 50 -0.22 -7.97 2.05
N GLY A 51 -0.21 -6.88 2.83
CA GLY A 51 -1.19 -6.57 3.86
C GLY A 51 -0.59 -5.73 4.99
N PRO A 52 -1.39 -5.32 5.99
CA PRO A 52 -2.85 -5.53 6.11
C PRO A 52 -3.66 -4.69 5.10
N GLY A 53 -4.96 -4.95 5.00
CA GLY A 53 -5.89 -4.23 4.12
C GLY A 53 -7.11 -5.07 3.71
N MET A 54 -7.97 -4.49 2.87
CA MET A 54 -9.16 -5.20 2.37
C MET A 54 -8.78 -6.37 1.46
N GLY A 55 -9.32 -7.56 1.74
CA GLY A 55 -8.96 -8.79 1.03
C GLY A 55 -9.13 -8.73 -0.49
N ALA A 56 -10.30 -8.32 -0.97
CA ALA A 56 -10.57 -8.29 -2.41
C ALA A 56 -9.66 -7.30 -3.19
N PRO A 57 -9.47 -6.05 -2.76
CA PRO A 57 -8.46 -5.16 -3.36
C PRO A 57 -7.03 -5.69 -3.29
N LEU A 58 -6.60 -6.28 -2.17
CA LEU A 58 -5.26 -6.87 -2.04
C LEU A 58 -5.04 -8.02 -3.05
N GLN A 59 -6.06 -8.84 -3.30
CA GLN A 59 -6.00 -9.91 -4.29
C GLN A 59 -5.76 -9.37 -5.70
N VAL A 60 -6.39 -8.24 -6.07
CA VAL A 60 -6.18 -7.59 -7.38
C VAL A 60 -4.71 -7.24 -7.56
N SER A 61 -4.11 -6.52 -6.61
CA SER A 61 -2.69 -6.14 -6.66
C SER A 61 -1.76 -7.37 -6.71
N ALA A 62 -2.06 -8.40 -5.91
CA ALA A 62 -1.27 -9.62 -5.87
C ALA A 62 -1.32 -10.42 -7.18
N VAL A 63 -2.47 -10.48 -7.85
CA VAL A 63 -2.58 -11.14 -9.16
C VAL A 63 -1.82 -10.36 -10.22
N VAL A 64 -2.01 -9.04 -10.28
CA VAL A 64 -1.33 -8.19 -11.27
C VAL A 64 0.19 -8.29 -11.15
N VAL A 65 0.74 -8.15 -9.95
CA VAL A 65 2.20 -8.19 -9.78
C VAL A 65 2.79 -9.56 -10.14
N ARG A 66 2.09 -10.67 -9.85
CA ARG A 66 2.52 -12.02 -10.21
C ARG A 66 2.50 -12.24 -11.72
N MET A 67 1.52 -11.67 -12.42
CA MET A 67 1.46 -11.71 -13.88
C MET A 67 2.59 -10.89 -14.49
N LEU A 68 2.83 -9.67 -14.01
CA LEU A 68 3.92 -8.82 -14.48
C LEU A 68 5.29 -9.44 -14.21
N SER A 69 5.48 -10.04 -13.03
CA SER A 69 6.70 -10.76 -12.68
C SER A 69 7.01 -11.89 -13.65
N GLN A 70 6.02 -12.71 -14.01
CA GLN A 70 6.20 -13.79 -14.98
C GLN A 70 6.48 -13.24 -16.38
N LEU A 71 5.77 -12.18 -16.79
CA LEU A 71 5.92 -11.57 -18.11
C LEU A 71 7.30 -10.89 -18.29
N TRP A 72 7.74 -10.15 -17.27
CA TRP A 72 8.97 -9.36 -17.30
C TRP A 72 10.17 -10.10 -16.71
N LYS A 73 9.96 -11.32 -16.20
CA LYS A 73 10.95 -12.18 -15.54
C LYS A 73 11.67 -11.45 -14.40
N LYS A 74 10.91 -10.74 -13.56
CA LYS A 74 11.44 -9.96 -12.42
C LYS A 74 11.02 -10.59 -11.09
N PRO A 75 11.88 -10.57 -10.06
CA PRO A 75 11.53 -11.04 -8.72
C PRO A 75 10.40 -10.18 -8.10
N ILE A 76 9.67 -10.78 -7.16
CA ILE A 76 8.62 -10.10 -6.39
C ILE A 76 8.98 -10.00 -4.91
N VAL A 77 8.61 -8.87 -4.30
CA VAL A 77 8.71 -8.66 -2.85
C VAL A 77 7.36 -8.26 -2.29
N GLY A 78 6.86 -9.03 -1.33
CA GLY A 78 5.65 -8.70 -0.59
C GLY A 78 5.98 -7.73 0.55
N VAL A 79 5.32 -6.58 0.56
CA VAL A 79 5.60 -5.48 1.49
C VAL A 79 4.47 -5.35 2.50
N ASN A 80 4.82 -5.13 3.77
CA ASN A 80 3.85 -4.79 4.81
C ASN A 80 3.41 -3.33 4.65
N HIS A 81 2.09 -3.08 4.65
CA HIS A 81 1.51 -1.76 4.40
C HIS A 81 1.97 -0.71 5.42
N CYS A 82 1.95 -1.05 6.71
CA CYS A 82 2.34 -0.14 7.79
C CYS A 82 3.84 0.19 7.71
N VAL A 83 4.68 -0.82 7.46
CA VAL A 83 6.13 -0.62 7.31
C VAL A 83 6.44 0.27 6.10
N ALA A 84 5.73 0.11 4.98
CA ALA A 84 5.90 0.97 3.81
C ALA A 84 5.63 2.46 4.13
N HIS A 85 4.63 2.75 4.95
CA HIS A 85 4.38 4.12 5.43
C HIS A 85 5.54 4.67 6.26
N ILE A 86 6.07 3.85 7.18
CA ILE A 86 7.21 4.24 8.03
C ILE A 86 8.45 4.51 7.18
N GLU A 87 8.85 3.58 6.31
CA GLU A 87 10.06 3.71 5.49
C GLU A 87 9.96 4.86 4.50
N MET A 88 8.81 5.06 3.85
CA MET A 88 8.62 6.22 2.98
C MET A 88 8.73 7.53 3.76
N GLY A 89 8.15 7.59 4.97
CA GLY A 89 8.28 8.74 5.86
C GLY A 89 9.73 9.01 6.24
N ARG A 90 10.48 7.98 6.64
CA ARG A 90 11.92 8.08 6.97
C ARG A 90 12.73 8.60 5.78
N VAL A 91 12.51 8.07 4.58
CA VAL A 91 13.22 8.49 3.36
C VAL A 91 12.95 9.97 3.05
N VAL A 92 11.69 10.40 3.08
CA VAL A 92 11.30 11.77 2.70
C VAL A 92 11.73 12.80 3.76
N THR A 93 11.69 12.44 5.04
CA THR A 93 11.97 13.37 6.15
C THR A 93 13.39 13.26 6.72
N ALA A 94 14.18 12.30 6.24
CA ALA A 94 15.47 11.92 6.79
C ALA A 94 15.44 11.54 8.29
N ALA A 95 14.29 11.12 8.82
CA ALA A 95 14.17 10.64 10.20
C ALA A 95 14.91 9.30 10.37
N HIS A 96 15.87 9.25 11.31
CA HIS A 96 16.76 8.09 11.45
C HIS A 96 16.22 6.96 12.33
N ASP A 97 15.51 7.25 13.42
CA ASP A 97 14.89 6.25 14.29
C ASP A 97 13.67 6.85 15.01
N PRO A 98 12.58 7.16 14.27
CA PRO A 98 11.45 7.87 14.83
C PRO A 98 10.50 6.93 15.59
N VAL A 99 9.87 7.46 16.63
CA VAL A 99 8.56 6.98 17.07
C VAL A 99 7.52 7.50 16.08
N VAL A 100 6.75 6.60 15.49
CA VAL A 100 5.80 6.90 14.42
C VAL A 100 4.37 6.80 14.93
N LEU A 101 3.62 7.88 14.72
CA LEU A 101 2.16 7.86 14.83
C LEU A 101 1.57 7.53 13.45
N TYR A 102 1.05 6.32 13.30
CA TYR A 102 0.41 5.85 12.07
C TYR A 102 -1.11 5.97 12.17
N VAL A 103 -1.66 7.00 11.52
CA VAL A 103 -3.10 7.29 11.50
C VAL A 103 -3.64 7.30 10.07
N SER A 104 -4.67 6.49 9.83
CA SER A 104 -5.35 6.35 8.53
C SER A 104 -6.82 6.00 8.73
N GLY A 105 -7.57 5.82 7.64
CA GLY A 105 -8.93 5.28 7.69
C GLY A 105 -9.02 3.86 8.25
N GLY A 106 -7.93 3.08 8.22
CA GLY A 106 -7.91 1.68 8.65
C GLY A 106 -6.99 1.38 9.83
N ASN A 107 -6.16 2.33 10.25
CA ASN A 107 -5.14 2.10 11.29
C ASN A 107 -4.98 3.32 12.21
N THR A 108 -4.71 3.06 13.49
CA THR A 108 -4.32 4.07 14.48
C THR A 108 -3.37 3.40 15.46
N GLN A 109 -2.07 3.61 15.28
CA GLN A 109 -1.01 2.88 15.97
C GLN A 109 0.17 3.80 16.30
N VAL A 110 0.82 3.57 17.44
CA VAL A 110 2.12 4.13 17.83
C VAL A 110 3.15 3.04 17.65
N ILE A 111 4.09 3.24 16.73
CA ILE A 111 5.04 2.23 16.28
C ILE A 111 6.45 2.76 16.46
N ALA A 112 7.38 1.95 16.96
CA ALA A 112 8.81 2.27 16.97
C ALA A 112 9.65 1.04 16.65
N TYR A 113 10.86 1.24 16.15
CA TYR A 113 11.81 0.16 15.92
C TYR A 113 12.44 -0.25 17.25
N SER A 114 12.36 -1.53 17.61
CA SER A 114 12.95 -2.06 18.83
C SER A 114 13.26 -3.54 18.68
N GLU A 115 14.47 -3.92 19.09
CA GLU A 115 14.97 -5.30 19.01
C GLU A 115 14.82 -5.91 17.60
N GLY A 116 15.25 -5.17 16.58
CA GLY A 116 15.28 -5.67 15.20
C GLY A 116 13.94 -5.65 14.46
N THR A 117 12.86 -5.17 15.09
CA THR A 117 11.50 -5.19 14.50
C THR A 117 10.74 -3.89 14.76
N TYR A 118 9.82 -3.54 13.86
CA TYR A 118 8.83 -2.50 14.14
C TYR A 118 7.75 -3.04 15.07
N ARG A 119 7.66 -2.48 16.27
CA ARG A 119 6.74 -2.91 17.33
C ARG A 119 5.65 -1.89 17.55
N ILE A 120 4.44 -2.39 17.79
CA ILE A 120 3.28 -1.58 18.18
C ILE A 120 3.36 -1.38 19.69
N PHE A 121 3.55 -0.14 20.13
CA PHE A 121 3.56 0.26 21.55
C PHE A 121 2.18 0.66 22.05
N GLY A 122 1.30 1.09 21.15
CA GLY A 122 -0.09 1.36 21.43
C GLY A 122 -0.90 1.37 20.14
N GLU A 123 -2.16 1.00 20.23
CA GLU A 123 -3.09 1.04 19.11
C GLU A 123 -4.52 1.27 19.59
N THR A 124 -5.39 1.67 18.65
CA THR A 124 -6.83 1.66 18.92
C THR A 124 -7.30 0.24 19.27
N ILE A 125 -8.25 0.15 20.20
CA ILE A 125 -8.87 -1.11 20.61
C ILE A 125 -10.20 -1.39 19.89
N ASP A 126 -10.64 -0.47 19.03
CA ASP A 126 -11.88 -0.55 18.28
C ASP A 126 -11.71 -0.13 16.80
N ILE A 127 -12.13 1.09 16.44
CA ILE A 127 -12.05 1.64 15.10
C ILE A 127 -10.85 2.59 15.00
N ALA A 128 -10.27 2.66 13.81
CA ALA A 128 -9.26 3.66 13.52
C ALA A 128 -9.87 5.07 13.54
N VAL A 129 -9.08 6.07 13.93
CA VAL A 129 -9.52 7.47 14.00
C VAL A 129 -10.07 7.97 12.67
N GLY A 130 -9.47 7.56 11.54
CA GLY A 130 -9.96 7.96 10.22
C GLY A 130 -11.27 7.28 9.79
N ASN A 131 -11.70 6.19 10.46
CA ASN A 131 -13.04 5.62 10.28
C ASN A 131 -14.08 6.28 11.20
N CYS A 132 -13.64 6.94 12.27
CA CYS A 132 -14.50 7.70 13.17
C CYS A 132 -14.90 9.07 12.62
N LEU A 133 -14.01 9.69 11.82
CA LEU A 133 -14.21 10.97 11.13
C LEU A 133 -15.14 10.82 9.92
#